data_AF-A0A7C5U267-F1
#
_entry.id   AF-A0A7C5U267-F1
#
_cell.length_a   1.000
_cell.length_b   1.000
_cell.length_c   1.000
_cell.angle_alpha   90.00
_cell.angle_beta   90.00
_cell.angle_gamma   90.00
#
_symmetry.space_group_name_H-M   'P 1'
#
loop_
_entity.id
_entity.type
_entity.pdbx_description
1 polymer ?
#
loop_
_entity_poly.entity_id
_entity_poly.type
_entity_poly.pdbx_seq_one_letter_code
_entity_poly.pdbx_strand_id
1 'polypeptide(L)' 'MINKIQAPRPVHFIDFFAFLVMAVVVVSGTLGRYVKTKFIRKYWRTIHTSLTIIVYFTSAFHILEKMNFLW' A
#
# COMPACT_ATOMS: atom_id res chain seq x y z
N MET A 1 9.47 -12.38 37.12
CA MET A 1 8.69 -12.90 35.98
C MET A 1 9.38 -12.41 34.71
N ILE A 2 9.97 -13.35 33.95
CA ILE A 2 10.86 -13.07 32.83
C ILE A 2 10.02 -12.63 31.62
N ASN A 3 10.17 -11.36 31.27
CA ASN A 3 10.21 -10.77 29.94
C ASN A 3 9.59 -11.63 28.79
N LYS A 4 8.27 -11.55 28.61
CA LYS A 4 7.65 -11.85 27.32
C LYS A 4 7.87 -10.63 26.41
N ILE A 5 9.09 -10.49 25.89
CA ILE A 5 9.26 -9.84 24.58
C ILE A 5 8.52 -10.76 23.62
N GLN A 6 7.24 -10.45 23.41
CA GLN A 6 6.45 -11.10 22.38
C GLN A 6 7.22 -10.85 21.09
N ALA A 7 7.82 -11.90 20.53
CA ALA A 7 8.41 -11.83 19.21
C ALA A 7 7.41 -11.10 18.32
N PRO A 8 7.81 -10.01 17.63
CA PRO A 8 6.88 -9.24 16.81
C PRO A 8 6.26 -10.21 15.82
N ARG A 9 4.98 -10.54 16.01
CA ARG A 9 4.31 -11.50 15.14
C ARG A 9 4.45 -10.98 13.71
N PRO A 10 4.97 -11.78 12.77
CA PRO A 10 5.32 -11.31 11.42
C PRO A 10 4.11 -10.72 10.66
N VAL A 11 2.89 -11.07 11.09
CA VAL A 11 1.63 -10.50 10.60
C VAL A 11 1.58 -8.97 10.78
N HIS A 12 2.02 -8.43 11.92
CA HIS A 12 1.98 -6.98 12.17
C HIS A 12 2.94 -6.21 11.26
N PHE A 13 4.05 -6.83 10.85
CA PHE A 13 4.99 -6.20 9.93
C PHE A 13 4.39 -6.06 8.52
N ILE A 14 3.67 -7.08 8.05
CA ILE A 14 2.99 -7.05 6.74
C ILE A 14 1.86 -6.02 6.74
N ASP A 15 1.03 -6.00 7.79
CA ASP A 15 -0.04 -5.01 7.94
C ASP A 15 0.52 -3.57 7.98
N PHE A 16 1.61 -3.36 8.73
CA PHE A 16 2.28 -2.05 8.81
C PHE A 16 2.93 -1.64 7.49
N PHE A 17 3.55 -2.58 6.78
CA PHE A 17 4.13 -2.34 5.47
C PHE A 17 3.05 -1.98 4.45
N ALA A 18 1.93 -2.69 4.42
CA ALA A 18 0.79 -2.38 3.56
C ALA A 18 0.23 -0.98 3.86
N PHE A 19 0.13 -0.59 5.13
CA PHE A 19 -0.26 0.76 5.52
C PHE A 19 0.71 1.83 5.01
N LEU A 20 2.03 1.60 5.13
CA LEU A 20 3.06 2.49 4.59
C LEU A 20 2.97 2.63 3.07
N VAL A 21 2.79 1.52 2.35
CA VAL A 21 2.61 1.52 0.89
C VAL A 21 1.37 2.34 0.52
N MET A 22 0.25 2.15 1.22
CA MET A 22 -0.97 2.92 1.00
C MET A 22 -0.74 4.42 1.25
N ALA A 23 -0.05 4.79 2.33
CA ALA A 23 0.29 6.18 2.63
C ALA A 23 1.14 6.82 1.51
N VAL A 24 2.16 6.11 1.02
CA VAL A 24 3.01 6.56 -0.09
C VAL A 24 2.18 6.76 -1.36
N VAL A 25 1.27 5.83 -1.68
CA VAL A 25 0.37 5.97 -2.84
C VAL A 25 -0.50 7.22 -2.70
N VAL A 26 -1.11 7.46 -1.55
CA VAL A 26 -1.97 8.64 -1.33
C VAL A 26 -1.18 9.96 -1.42
N VAL A 27 -0.01 10.02 -0.77
CA VAL A 27 0.85 11.21 -0.79
C VAL A 27 1.39 11.47 -2.20
N SER A 28 1.86 10.43 -2.89
CA SER A 28 2.33 10.51 -4.28
C SER A 28 1.22 10.99 -5.23
N GLY A 29 -0.02 10.50 -5.06
CA GLY A 29 -1.17 10.96 -5.84
C GLY A 29 -1.50 12.44 -5.59
N THR A 30 -1.37 12.88 -4.34
CA THR A 30 -1.58 14.28 -3.94
C THR A 30 -0.49 15.19 -4.50
N LEU A 31 0.78 14.81 -4.35
CA LEU A 31 1.93 15.54 -4.90
C LEU A 31 1.85 15.69 -6.42
N GLY A 32 1.38 14.67 -7.12
CA GLY A 32 1.16 14.70 -8.58
C GLY A 32 0.21 15.81 -9.05
N ARG A 33 -0.69 16.30 -8.19
CA ARG A 33 -1.59 17.43 -8.50
C ARG A 33 -0.88 18.78 -8.48
N TYR A 34 0.18 18.92 -7.68
CA TYR A 34 0.96 20.15 -7.53
C TYR A 34 2.09 20.28 -8.55
N VAL A 35 2.34 19.24 -9.36
CA VAL A 35 3.35 19.27 -10.42
C VAL A 35 2.91 20.24 -11.53
N LYS A 36 3.63 21.37 -11.66
CA LYS A 36 3.37 22.42 -12.67
C LYS A 36 3.72 21.96 -14.10
N THR A 37 4.66 21.04 -14.25
CA THR A 37 5.13 20.56 -15.56
C THR A 37 4.15 19.54 -16.14
N LYS A 38 3.44 19.90 -17.21
CA LYS A 38 2.42 19.05 -17.86
C LYS A 38 2.93 17.67 -18.26
N PHE A 39 4.16 17.57 -18.77
CA PHE A 39 4.78 16.30 -19.15
C PHE A 39 4.99 15.39 -17.93
N ILE A 40 5.64 15.90 -16.89
CA ILE A 40 5.89 15.17 -15.64
C ILE A 40 4.57 14.75 -14.99
N ARG A 41 3.57 15.64 -14.97
CA ARG A 41 2.23 15.32 -14.44
C ARG A 41 1.56 14.17 -15.19
N LYS A 42 1.69 14.09 -16.52
CA LYS A 42 1.11 13.01 -17.33
C LYS A 42 1.79 11.68 -17.04
N TYR A 43 3.11 11.65 -17.04
CA TYR A 43 3.88 10.44 -16.70
C TYR A 43 3.64 10.00 -15.27
N TRP A 44 3.66 10.93 -14.33
CA TRP A 44 3.39 10.69 -12.91
C TRP A 44 2.01 10.07 -12.71
N ARG A 45 0.98 10.63 -13.36
CA ARG A 45 -0.38 10.08 -13.30
C ARG A 45 -0.46 8.68 -13.88
N THR A 46 0.19 8.40 -15.01
CA THR A 46 0.20 7.06 -15.62
C THR A 46 0.85 6.04 -14.68
N ILE A 47 2.07 6.31 -14.19
CA ILE A 47 2.81 5.41 -13.30
C ILE A 47 2.03 5.21 -11.99
N HIS A 48 1.55 6.30 -11.40
CA HIS A 48 0.78 6.28 -10.16
C HIS A 48 -0.51 5.47 -10.30
N THR A 49 -1.24 5.63 -11.41
CA THR A 49 -2.47 4.87 -11.66
C THR A 49 -2.20 3.38 -11.79
N SER A 50 -1.18 2.99 -12.56
CA SER A 50 -0.78 1.58 -12.70
C SER A 50 -0.36 0.97 -11.36
N LEU A 51 0.43 1.68 -10.57
CA LEU A 51 0.86 1.23 -9.25
C LEU A 51 -0.33 1.08 -8.28
N THR A 52 -1.25 2.04 -8.30
CA THR A 52 -2.45 2.02 -7.45
C THR A 52 -3.32 0.80 -7.75
N ILE A 53 -3.50 0.46 -9.03
CA ILE A 53 -4.28 -0.72 -9.44
C ILE A 53 -3.67 -1.99 -8.84
N ILE A 54 -2.35 -2.17 -8.97
CA ILE A 54 -1.65 -3.35 -8.42
C ILE A 54 -1.84 -3.42 -6.90
N VAL A 55 -1.65 -2.31 -6.19
CA VAL A 55 -1.82 -2.26 -4.73
C VAL A 55 -3.25 -2.60 -4.30
N TYR A 56 -4.26 -2.11 -5.02
CA TYR A 56 -5.66 -2.44 -4.74
C TYR A 56 -5.98 -3.91 -4.99
N PHE A 57 -5.47 -4.48 -6.09
CA PHE A 57 -5.62 -5.92 -6.37
C PHE A 57 -4.97 -6.77 -5.28
N THR A 58 -3.71 -6.49 -4.93
CA THR A 58 -3.00 -7.21 -3.85
C THR A 58 -3.75 -7.09 -2.52
N SER A 59 -4.27 -5.90 -2.19
CA SER A 59 -5.05 -5.70 -0.96
C SER A 59 -6.36 -6.47 -0.98
N ALA A 60 -7.07 -6.50 -2.11
CA ALA A 60 -8.30 -7.26 -2.25
C ALA A 60 -8.06 -8.77 -2.08
N PHE A 61 -7.01 -9.31 -2.71
CA PHE A 61 -6.61 -10.70 -2.50
C PHE A 61 -6.26 -11.00 -1.04
N HIS A 62 -5.51 -10.11 -0.39
CA HIS A 62 -5.17 -10.26 1.03
C HIS A 62 -6.40 -10.28 1.93
N ILE A 63 -7.41 -9.43 1.65
CA ILE A 63 -8.67 -9.42 2.40
C ILE A 63 -9.47 -10.70 2.14
N LEU A 64 -9.57 -11.15 0.89
CA LEU A 64 -10.28 -12.39 0.54
C LEU A 64 -9.66 -13.63 1.19
N GLU A 65 -8.33 -13.70 1.24
CA GLU A 65 -7.58 -14.73 1.95
C GLU A 65 -7.88 -14.67 3.46
N LYS A 66 -7.83 -13.48 4.06
CA LYS A 66 -8.11 -13.27 5.48
C LYS A 66 -9.56 -13.57 5.88
N MET A 67 -10.49 -13.48 4.94
CA MET A 67 -11.91 -13.81 5.12
C MET A 67 -12.21 -15.32 4.95
N ASN A 68 -11.20 -16.16 4.69
CA ASN A 68 -11.38 -17.58 4.33
C ASN A 68 -12.37 -17.79 3.17
N PHE A 69 -12.52 -16.80 2.28
CA PHE A 69 -13.45 -16.93 1.16
C PHE A 69 -12.86 -17.82 0.03
N LEU A 70 -11.54 -18.00 0.05
CA LEU A 70 -10.78 -18.81 -0.91
C LEU A 70 -10.40 -20.21 -0.37
N TRP A 71 -10.79 -20.56 0.86
CA TRP A 71 -10.63 -21.92 1.42
C TRP A 71 -11.71 -22.25 2.46
#